data_AF-A0A1G2P837-F1
#
_entry.id   AF-A0A1G2P837-F1
#
_cell.length_a   1.000
_cell.length_b   1.000
_cell.length_c   1.000
_cell.angle_alpha   90.00
_cell.angle_beta   90.00
_cell.angle_gamma   90.00
#
_symmetry.space_group_name_H-M   'P 1'
#
loop_
_entity.id
_entity.type
_entity.pdbx_description
1 polymer ?
#
loop_
_entity_poly.entity_id
_entity_poly.type
_entity_poly.pdbx_seq_one_letter_code
_entity_poly.pdbx_strand_id
1 'polypeptide(L)'
;MVRVFWDNAGWHKGSVVQEFIKTDSNITIINFPAHAPEENPQEHVWKGGREQVTHNRFIEDVDTATDEPVNYFNTAKFQYRLLGMSLIS
;
A
#
# COMPACT_ATOMS: atom_id res chain seq x y z
N MET A 1 3.32 11.92 16.18
CA MET A 1 2.92 12.50 14.88
C MET A 1 3.09 11.43 13.82
N VAL A 2 2.00 11.05 13.14
CA VAL A 2 1.94 10.01 12.10
C VAL A 2 1.68 10.68 10.75
N ARG A 3 2.39 10.24 9.71
CA ARG A 3 2.15 10.66 8.33
C ARG A 3 1.61 9.48 7.54
N VAL A 4 0.46 9.68 6.92
CA VAL A 4 -0.16 8.68 6.05
C VAL A 4 -0.01 9.14 4.61
N PHE A 5 0.57 8.28 3.79
CA PHE A 5 0.71 8.48 2.36
C PHE A 5 -0.24 7.51 1.65
N TRP A 6 -1.12 8.03 0.80
CA TRP A 6 -2.04 7.19 0.04
C TRP A 6 -2.48 7.88 -1.26
N ASP A 7 -3.10 7.12 -2.14
CA ASP A 7 -3.63 7.60 -3.39
C ASP A 7 -4.92 8.44 -3.20
N ASN A 8 -5.51 8.85 -4.32
CA ASN A 8 -6.71 9.68 -4.33
C ASN A 8 -8.01 8.86 -4.46
N ALA A 9 -8.03 7.60 -3.99
CA ALA A 9 -9.23 6.76 -4.05
C ALA A 9 -10.45 7.45 -3.39
N GLY A 10 -11.63 7.24 -3.97
CA GLY A 10 -12.84 7.97 -3.57
C GLY A 10 -13.21 7.78 -2.09
N TRP A 11 -13.00 6.58 -1.55
CA TRP A 11 -13.29 6.28 -0.14
C TRP A 11 -12.35 7.00 0.85
N HIS A 12 -11.14 7.42 0.44
CA HIS A 12 -10.27 8.27 1.27
C HIS A 12 -10.87 9.65 1.53
N LYS A 13 -11.77 10.11 0.66
CA LYS A 13 -12.45 11.42 0.75
C LYS A 13 -13.81 11.32 1.45
N GLY A 14 -14.23 10.13 1.87
CA GLY A 14 -15.50 9.90 2.54
C GLY A 14 -15.60 10.66 3.88
N SER A 15 -16.80 11.11 4.24
CA SER A 15 -17.05 11.91 5.44
C SER A 15 -16.54 11.24 6.73
N VAL A 16 -16.80 9.94 6.89
CA VAL A 16 -16.37 9.15 8.06
C VAL A 16 -14.84 9.16 8.21
N VAL A 17 -14.11 8.94 7.11
CA VAL A 17 -12.64 8.94 7.09
C VAL A 17 -12.11 10.35 7.44
N GLN A 18 -12.69 11.38 6.83
CA GLN A 18 -12.28 12.76 7.07
C GLN A 18 -12.58 13.24 8.50
N GLU A 19 -13.69 12.81 9.09
CA GLU A 19 -14.04 13.12 10.47
C GLU A 19 -13.09 12.44 11.47
N PHE A 20 -12.72 11.18 11.22
CA PHE A 20 -11.71 10.48 12.00
C PHE A 20 -10.36 11.21 11.98
N ILE A 21 -9.87 11.55 10.78
CA ILE A 21 -8.59 12.26 10.60
C ILE A 21 -8.61 13.64 11.30
N LYS A 22 -9.75 14.35 11.25
CA LYS A 22 -9.89 15.65 11.94
C LYS A 22 -9.89 15.51 13.46
N THR A 23 -10.44 14.41 13.97
CA THR A 23 -10.53 14.15 15.41
C THR A 23 -9.16 13.76 15.97
N ASP A 24 -8.37 13.00 15.21
CA ASP A 24 -7.00 12.64 15.58
C ASP A 24 -5.98 13.70 15.12
N SER A 25 -5.64 14.61 16.03
CA SER A 25 -4.63 15.66 15.82
C SER A 25 -3.21 15.15 15.50
N ASN A 26 -2.95 13.84 15.63
CA ASN A 26 -1.64 13.26 15.34
C ASN A 26 -1.48 12.81 13.88
N ILE A 27 -2.57 12.73 13.11
CA ILE A 27 -2.55 12.24 11.73
C ILE A 27 -2.38 13.43 10.77
N THR A 28 -1.52 13.26 9.78
CA THR A 28 -1.49 14.15 8.61
C THR A 28 -1.41 13.32 7.35
N ILE A 29 -2.30 13.67 6.43
CA ILE A 29 -2.44 13.01 5.15
C ILE A 29 -1.56 13.70 4.13
N ILE A 30 -0.82 12.90 3.35
CA ILE A 30 -0.05 13.34 2.20
C ILE A 30 -0.54 12.51 1.01
N ASN A 31 -1.17 13.17 0.04
CA ASN A 31 -1.66 12.49 -1.16
C ASN A 31 -0.56 12.40 -2.21
N PHE A 32 -0.47 11.25 -2.88
CA PHE A 32 0.30 11.14 -4.12
C PHE A 32 -0.36 11.94 -5.26
N PRO A 33 0.41 12.35 -6.28
CA PRO A 33 -0.16 12.93 -7.50
C PRO A 33 -1.18 11.98 -8.13
N ALA A 34 -2.20 12.55 -8.78
CA ALA A 34 -3.17 11.75 -9.51
C ALA A 34 -2.48 11.00 -10.66
N HIS A 35 -2.88 9.74 -10.87
CA HIS A 35 -2.34 8.88 -11.94
C HIS A 35 -0.83 8.62 -11.87
N ALA A 36 -0.22 8.70 -10.68
CA ALA A 36 1.20 8.43 -10.45
C ALA A 36 1.41 7.20 -9.52
N PRO A 37 1.03 5.97 -9.93
CA PRO A 37 1.22 4.77 -9.12
C PRO A 37 2.70 4.48 -8.80
N GLU A 38 3.63 4.90 -9.66
CA GLU A 38 5.07 4.77 -9.46
C GLU A 38 5.59 5.53 -8.23
N GLU A 39 4.87 6.57 -7.79
CA GLU A 39 5.21 7.32 -6.59
C GLU A 39 4.73 6.63 -5.31
N ASN A 40 3.82 5.65 -5.42
CA ASN A 40 3.30 4.88 -4.28
C ASN A 40 4.10 3.58 -4.08
N PRO A 41 4.96 3.49 -3.03
CA PRO A 41 5.76 2.30 -2.77
C PRO A 41 4.96 1.01 -2.60
N GLN A 42 3.68 1.12 -2.20
CA GLN A 42 2.80 -0.03 -2.03
C GLN A 42 2.56 -0.79 -3.34
N GLU A 43 2.56 -0.10 -4.48
CA GLU A 43 2.42 -0.72 -5.80
C GLU A 43 3.60 -1.67 -6.10
N HIS A 44 4.81 -1.34 -5.64
CA HIS A 44 5.97 -2.23 -5.76
C HIS A 44 5.83 -3.49 -4.91
N VAL A 45 5.27 -3.37 -3.71
CA VAL A 45 4.99 -4.52 -2.83
C VAL A 45 4.01 -5.47 -3.52
N TRP A 46 2.91 -4.93 -4.05
CA TRP A 46 1.90 -5.71 -4.77
C TRP A 46 2.44 -6.36 -6.03
N LYS A 47 3.25 -5.64 -6.81
CA LYS A 47 3.94 -6.19 -7.98
C LYS A 47 4.84 -7.37 -7.59
N GLY A 48 5.60 -7.23 -6.51
CA GLY A 48 6.43 -8.32 -5.98
C GLY A 48 5.61 -9.54 -5.57
N GLY A 49 4.50 -9.34 -4.85
CA GLY A 49 3.60 -10.44 -4.48
C GLY A 49 3.00 -11.14 -5.69
N ARG A 50 2.59 -10.37 -6.70
CA ARG A 50 2.10 -10.92 -7.97
C ARG A 50 3.18 -11.73 -8.66
N GLU A 51 4.34 -11.16 -8.91
CA GLU A 51 5.44 -11.81 -9.65
C GLU A 51 5.96 -13.07 -8.96
N GLN A 52 6.08 -13.06 -7.64
CA GLN A 52 6.67 -14.17 -6.89
C GLN A 52 5.67 -15.25 -6.48
N VAL A 53 4.40 -14.89 -6.26
CA VAL A 53 3.43 -15.80 -5.63
C VAL A 53 2.27 -16.15 -6.54
N THR A 54 1.62 -15.17 -7.16
CA THR A 54 0.33 -15.40 -7.85
C THR A 54 0.40 -15.37 -9.38
N HIS A 55 1.55 -15.05 -9.96
CA HIS A 55 1.71 -14.96 -11.42
C HIS A 55 1.50 -16.32 -12.10
N ASN A 56 0.69 -16.34 -13.17
CA ASN A 56 0.37 -17.51 -13.99
C ASN A 56 -0.17 -18.73 -13.20
N ARG A 57 -0.88 -18.49 -12.11
CA ARG A 57 -1.56 -19.53 -11.33
C ARG A 57 -3.07 -19.46 -11.50
N PHE A 58 -3.69 -20.63 -11.53
CA PHE A 58 -5.13 -20.75 -11.39
C PHE A 58 -5.47 -20.72 -9.89
N ILE A 59 -6.38 -19.82 -9.51
CA ILE A 59 -6.83 -19.66 -8.12
C ILE A 59 -8.24 -20.26 -8.07
N GLU A 60 -8.35 -21.43 -7.45
CA GLU A 60 -9.64 -22.12 -7.26
C GLU A 60 -10.44 -21.54 -6.09
N ASP A 61 -9.73 -21.13 -5.05
CA ASP A 61 -10.29 -20.61 -3.80
C ASP A 61 -9.43 -19.44 -3.32
N VAL A 62 -10.06 -18.26 -3.19
CA VAL A 62 -9.33 -17.03 -2.84
C VAL A 62 -8.88 -17.04 -1.39
N ASP A 63 -9.66 -17.63 -0.48
CA ASP A 63 -9.36 -17.64 0.94
C ASP A 63 -8.07 -18.44 1.18
N THR A 64 -7.99 -19.62 0.58
CA THR A 64 -6.80 -20.49 0.63
C THR A 64 -5.62 -19.87 -0.10
N ALA A 65 -5.85 -19.21 -1.24
CA ALA A 65 -4.78 -18.60 -2.02
C ALA A 65 -4.18 -17.35 -1.36
N THR A 66 -4.78 -16.78 -0.32
CA THR A 66 -4.25 -15.59 0.37
C THR A 66 -3.13 -15.89 1.36
N ASP A 67 -3.03 -17.12 1.86
CA ASP A 67 -2.00 -17.51 2.83
C ASP A 67 -0.59 -17.33 2.28
N GLU A 68 -0.36 -17.71 1.01
CA GLU A 68 0.97 -17.60 0.40
C GLU A 68 1.40 -16.14 0.18
N PRO A 69 0.59 -15.24 -0.40
CA PRO A 69 0.90 -13.81 -0.48
C PRO A 69 1.15 -13.18 0.90
N VAL A 70 0.32 -13.51 1.90
CA VAL A 70 0.50 -13.00 3.27
C VAL A 70 1.85 -13.43 3.83
N ASN A 71 2.22 -14.70 3.70
CA ASN A 71 3.52 -15.19 4.14
C ASN A 71 4.68 -14.51 3.40
N TYR A 72 4.55 -14.32 2.08
CA TYR A 72 5.54 -13.60 1.29
C TYR A 72 5.70 -12.16 1.78
N PHE A 73 4.61 -11.41 2.00
CA PHE A 73 4.69 -10.03 2.48
C PHE A 73 5.27 -9.90 3.88
N ASN A 74 5.04 -10.89 4.75
CA ASN A 74 5.59 -10.89 6.11
C ASN A 74 7.09 -11.20 6.17
N THR A 75 7.63 -11.89 5.16
CA THR A 75 9.03 -12.35 5.15
C THR A 75 9.92 -11.57 4.18
N ALA A 76 9.35 -11.03 3.10
CA ALA A 76 10.08 -10.27 2.10
C ALA A 76 10.44 -8.86 2.60
N LYS A 77 11.58 -8.34 2.09
CA LYS A 77 11.98 -6.95 2.25
C LYS A 77 11.87 -6.25 0.90
N PHE A 78 11.15 -5.14 0.86
CA PHE A 78 10.91 -4.37 -0.36
C PHE A 78 11.72 -3.09 -0.30
N GLN A 79 12.62 -2.92 -1.27
CA GLN A 79 13.36 -1.68 -1.44
C GLN A 79 12.39 -0.60 -1.94
N TYR A 80 12.40 0.56 -1.29
CA TYR A 80 11.56 1.68 -1.70
C TYR A 80 12.31 3.02 -1.64
N ARG A 81 11.77 3.96 -2.40
CA ARG A 81 12.14 5.37 -2.35
C ARG A 81 10.85 6.14 -2.13
N LEU A 82 10.86 7.07 -1.18
CA LEU A 82 9.71 7.91 -0.89
C LEU A 82 10.13 9.36 -1.10
N LEU A 83 9.48 10.07 -2.04
CA LEU A 83 9.76 11.48 -2.35
C LEU A 83 11.25 11.76 -2.65
N GLY A 84 11.90 10.87 -3.41
CA GLY A 84 13.33 11.01 -3.73
C GLY A 84 14.29 10.64 -2.59
N MET A 85 13.80 10.38 -1.37
CA MET A 85 14.61 9.91 -0.24
C MET A 85 14.60 8.38 -0.20
N SER A 86 15.78 7.76 -0.16
CA SER A 86 15.91 6.32 0.10
C SER A 86 16.08 6.11 1.59
N LEU A 87 15.12 5.41 2.20
CA LEU A 87 15.33 4.81 3.51
C LEU A 87 15.95 3.45 3.24
N ILE A 88 17.29 3.41 3.26
CA ILE A 88 18.03 2.15 3.33
C ILE A 88 17.75 1.59 4.72
N SER A 89 17.02 0.47 4.79
CA SER A 89 17.03 -0.40 5.96
C SER A 89 18.05 -1.50 5.78
#